data_AF-A0A937LC11-F1
#
_entry.id   AF-A0A937LC11-F1
#
_cell.length_a   1.000
_cell.length_b   1.000
_cell.length_c   1.000
_cell.angle_alpha   90.00
_cell.angle_beta   90.00
_cell.angle_gamma   90.00
#
_symmetry.space_group_name_H-M   'P 1'
#
loop_
_entity.id
_entity.type
_entity.pdbx_description
1 polymer ?
#
loop_
_entity_poly.entity_id
_entity_poly.type
_entity_poly.pdbx_seq_one_letter_code
_entity_poly.pdbx_strand_id
1 'polypeptide(L)'
;DPLIQAWNKVFPELMQPLSAMPSSLREHLRVPEEMFDVQVTQLQRYHVEDPRVFYSGDDVWQVPLEVYDGEQVSVRPYHITAQVQDNSISEFLLLQPLTPLARPNLTAWLAARNDGEHYGELLQIDFPKDYPILGPEQVQALINQDPEISKVFGLWDRGGSQVVQGNLLVVPIGNSLVYVEPVYLRASKGGLPALTRIVVSDGKSISMADTLPAAIDQLMKKAQLS
;
A
#
# COMPACT_ATOMS: atom_id res chain seq x y z
N ASP A 1 3.85 -23.48 -4.79
CA ASP A 1 4.46 -22.71 -5.88
C ASP A 1 4.76 -23.62 -7.08
N PRO A 2 4.11 -23.40 -8.25
CA PRO A 2 4.33 -24.20 -9.46
C PRO A 2 5.73 -24.05 -10.08
N LEU A 3 6.37 -22.88 -9.96
CA LEU A 3 7.72 -22.66 -10.48
C LEU A 3 8.72 -23.46 -9.66
N ILE A 4 8.66 -23.38 -8.33
CA ILE A 4 9.53 -24.17 -7.45
C ILE A 4 9.33 -25.67 -7.71
N GLN A 5 8.09 -26.12 -7.87
CA GLN A 5 7.81 -27.52 -8.21
C GLN A 5 8.40 -27.94 -9.56
N ALA A 6 8.38 -27.06 -10.57
CA ALA A 6 8.99 -27.32 -11.86
C ALA A 6 10.53 -27.40 -11.76
N TRP A 7 11.17 -26.44 -11.09
CA TRP A 7 12.62 -26.43 -10.87
C TRP A 7 13.08 -27.62 -10.04
N ASN A 8 12.35 -28.00 -9.00
CA ASN A 8 12.68 -29.15 -8.16
C ASN A 8 12.58 -30.49 -8.91
N LYS A 9 11.75 -30.59 -9.96
CA LYS A 9 11.71 -31.77 -10.84
C LYS A 9 12.95 -31.88 -11.73
N VAL A 10 13.51 -30.75 -12.17
CA VAL A 10 14.69 -30.71 -13.05
C VAL A 10 15.99 -30.79 -12.26
N PHE A 11 16.04 -30.18 -11.08
CA PHE A 11 17.22 -30.13 -10.20
C PHE A 11 16.86 -30.51 -8.75
N PRO A 12 16.66 -31.82 -8.45
CA PRO A 12 16.19 -32.26 -7.14
C PRO A 12 17.13 -31.93 -5.97
N GLU A 13 18.41 -31.71 -6.24
CA GLU A 13 19.44 -31.40 -5.23
C GLU A 13 19.62 -29.88 -5.00
N LEU A 14 19.01 -29.03 -5.83
CA LEU A 14 19.18 -27.58 -5.75
C LEU A 14 18.40 -26.96 -4.58
N MET A 15 17.26 -27.54 -4.24
CA MET A 15 16.33 -27.01 -3.25
C MET A 15 16.28 -27.90 -2.01
N GLN A 16 16.15 -27.28 -0.84
CA GLN A 16 15.92 -27.97 0.42
C GLN A 16 14.49 -27.72 0.92
N PRO A 17 13.90 -28.65 1.70
CA PRO A 17 12.58 -28.42 2.28
C PRO A 17 12.60 -27.20 3.20
N LEU A 18 11.48 -26.46 3.25
CA LEU A 18 11.35 -25.26 4.09
C LEU A 18 11.61 -25.55 5.59
N SER A 19 11.35 -26.79 6.03
CA SER A 19 11.65 -27.26 7.39
C SER A 19 13.14 -27.28 7.73
N ALA A 20 14.03 -27.39 6.73
CA ALA A 20 15.48 -27.32 6.92
C ALA A 20 16.01 -25.88 7.07
N MET A 21 15.20 -24.87 6.76
CA MET A 21 15.56 -23.46 6.93
C MET A 21 15.74 -23.12 8.43
N PRO A 22 16.81 -22.40 8.81
CA PRO A 22 16.96 -21.88 10.17
C PRO A 22 15.75 -21.06 10.60
N SER A 23 15.32 -21.19 11.86
CA SER A 23 14.13 -20.51 12.38
C SER A 23 14.20 -18.99 12.20
N SER A 24 15.37 -18.40 12.44
CA SER A 24 15.59 -16.96 12.27
C SER A 24 15.36 -16.47 10.84
N LEU A 25 15.67 -17.27 9.83
CA LEU A 25 15.37 -16.92 8.43
C LEU A 25 13.90 -17.15 8.10
N ARG A 26 13.30 -18.20 8.66
CA ARG A 26 11.88 -18.50 8.46
C ARG A 26 10.97 -17.37 8.97
N GLU A 27 11.35 -16.73 10.07
CA GLU A 27 10.66 -15.57 10.65
C GLU A 27 10.71 -14.31 9.76
N HIS A 28 11.55 -14.29 8.72
CA HIS A 28 11.72 -13.15 7.82
C HIS A 28 11.38 -13.50 6.36
N LEU A 29 10.63 -14.59 6.15
CA LEU A 29 10.16 -14.96 4.82
C LEU A 29 9.25 -13.86 4.26
N ARG A 30 9.35 -13.64 2.95
CA ARG A 30 8.53 -12.68 2.22
C ARG A 30 7.98 -13.32 0.98
N VAL A 31 6.68 -13.18 0.79
CA VAL A 31 6.01 -13.51 -0.47
C VAL A 31 6.63 -12.64 -1.56
N PRO A 32 7.09 -13.21 -2.67
CA PRO A 32 7.64 -12.43 -3.77
C PRO A 32 6.60 -11.48 -4.37
N GLU A 33 6.96 -10.21 -4.51
CA GLU A 33 6.09 -9.17 -5.05
C GLU A 33 5.61 -9.50 -6.47
N GLU A 34 6.49 -10.03 -7.33
CA GLU A 34 6.14 -10.41 -8.70
C GLU A 34 5.10 -11.56 -8.76
N MET A 35 5.20 -12.53 -7.83
CA MET A 35 4.20 -13.60 -7.74
C MET A 35 2.85 -13.03 -7.31
N PHE A 36 2.88 -12.13 -6.33
CA PHE A 36 1.69 -11.47 -5.83
C PHE A 36 1.03 -10.58 -6.89
N ASP A 37 1.81 -9.83 -7.68
CA ASP A 37 1.31 -9.00 -8.78
C ASP A 37 0.54 -9.81 -9.83
N VAL A 38 1.02 -11.02 -10.15
CA VAL A 38 0.31 -11.94 -11.05
C VAL A 38 -1.02 -12.37 -10.43
N GLN A 39 -1.04 -12.70 -9.14
CA GLN A 39 -2.26 -13.07 -8.41
C GLN A 39 -3.26 -11.90 -8.36
N VAL A 40 -2.80 -10.69 -8.04
CA VAL A 40 -3.59 -9.44 -8.09
C VAL A 40 -4.20 -9.27 -9.47
N THR A 41 -3.40 -9.39 -10.54
CA THR A 41 -3.86 -9.21 -11.92
C THR A 41 -4.98 -10.18 -12.28
N GLN A 42 -4.91 -11.45 -11.84
CA GLN A 42 -6.02 -12.38 -12.03
C GLN A 42 -7.24 -11.97 -11.20
N LEU A 43 -7.03 -11.64 -9.93
CA LEU A 43 -8.11 -11.31 -9.00
C LEU A 43 -8.82 -9.99 -9.31
N GLN A 44 -8.27 -9.12 -10.17
CA GLN A 44 -8.99 -7.96 -10.68
C GLN A 44 -10.30 -8.31 -11.41
N ARG A 45 -10.38 -9.53 -11.96
CA ARG A 45 -11.55 -10.00 -12.70
C ARG A 45 -12.20 -11.24 -12.09
N TYR A 46 -11.40 -12.10 -11.48
CA TYR A 46 -11.84 -13.41 -11.00
C TYR A 46 -12.19 -13.45 -9.52
N HIS A 47 -12.25 -12.30 -8.82
CA HIS A 47 -12.83 -12.22 -7.46
C HIS A 47 -14.36 -12.42 -7.46
N VAL A 48 -15.00 -12.24 -8.61
CA VAL A 48 -16.45 -12.39 -8.75
C VAL A 48 -16.83 -13.85 -8.97
N GLU A 49 -17.57 -14.42 -8.02
CA GLU A 49 -18.08 -15.79 -8.12
C GLU A 49 -19.43 -15.90 -8.86
N ASP A 50 -20.23 -14.83 -8.89
CA ASP A 50 -21.52 -14.82 -9.60
C ASP A 50 -21.31 -14.72 -11.13
N PRO A 51 -21.73 -15.73 -11.92
CA PRO A 51 -21.51 -15.74 -13.37
C PRO A 51 -22.18 -14.58 -14.11
N ARG A 52 -23.28 -14.03 -13.60
CA ARG A 52 -24.00 -12.91 -14.24
C ARG A 52 -23.22 -11.61 -14.08
N VAL A 53 -22.70 -11.36 -12.88
CA VAL A 53 -21.84 -10.20 -12.59
C VAL A 53 -20.52 -10.31 -13.35
N PHE A 54 -19.95 -11.51 -13.40
CA PHE A 54 -18.74 -11.77 -14.18
C PHE A 54 -18.94 -11.49 -15.67
N TYR A 55 -20.07 -11.94 -16.25
CA TYR A 55 -20.38 -11.72 -17.66
C TYR A 55 -20.66 -10.25 -18.00
N SER A 56 -21.34 -9.51 -17.10
CA SER A 56 -21.60 -8.08 -17.34
C SER A 56 -20.33 -7.23 -17.29
N GLY A 57 -19.35 -7.65 -16.48
CA GLY A 57 -18.10 -6.90 -16.31
C GLY A 57 -18.26 -5.63 -15.47
N ASP A 58 -19.34 -5.52 -14.70
CA ASP A 58 -19.65 -4.34 -13.90
C ASP A 58 -18.81 -4.22 -12.62
N ASP A 59 -18.26 -5.34 -12.14
CA ASP A 59 -17.43 -5.42 -10.93
C ASP A 59 -16.01 -5.88 -11.29
N VAL A 60 -15.35 -5.13 -12.19
CA VAL A 60 -13.93 -5.29 -12.51
C VAL A 60 -13.14 -4.31 -11.66
N TRP A 61 -12.06 -4.78 -11.05
CA TRP A 61 -11.13 -3.97 -10.26
C TRP A 61 -9.90 -3.57 -11.06
N GLN A 62 -9.17 -2.59 -10.55
CA GLN A 62 -7.87 -2.15 -11.05
C GLN A 62 -6.97 -1.78 -9.87
N VAL A 63 -5.66 -1.80 -10.12
CA VAL A 63 -4.69 -1.16 -9.23
C VAL A 63 -4.83 0.36 -9.36
N PRO A 64 -5.01 1.12 -8.26
CA PRO A 64 -5.09 2.57 -8.31
C PRO A 64 -3.79 3.21 -8.78
N LEU A 65 -3.89 4.46 -9.21
CA LEU A 65 -2.74 5.29 -9.53
C LEU A 65 -2.32 6.10 -8.30
N GLU A 66 -1.03 6.42 -8.21
CA GLU A 66 -0.43 7.36 -7.27
C GLU A 66 0.54 8.30 -7.99
N VAL A 67 0.97 9.37 -7.32
CA VAL A 67 2.05 10.23 -7.80
C VAL A 67 3.32 9.83 -7.06
N TYR A 68 4.31 9.31 -7.79
CA TYR A 68 5.61 8.94 -7.25
C TYR A 68 6.70 9.70 -8.01
N ASP A 69 7.55 10.44 -7.29
CA ASP A 69 8.59 11.29 -7.89
C ASP A 69 8.06 12.23 -9.00
N GLY A 70 6.81 12.70 -8.84
CA GLY A 70 6.14 13.60 -9.79
C GLY A 70 5.52 12.92 -11.01
N GLU A 71 5.61 11.60 -11.12
CA GLU A 71 4.99 10.82 -12.21
C GLU A 71 3.78 10.04 -11.71
N GLN A 72 2.75 9.95 -12.56
CA GLN A 72 1.59 9.12 -12.26
C GLN A 72 1.91 7.65 -12.59
N VAL A 73 1.89 6.79 -11.57
CA VAL A 73 2.24 5.37 -11.68
C VAL A 73 1.19 4.50 -10.99
N SER A 74 1.12 3.22 -11.34
CA SER A 74 0.32 2.25 -10.57
C SER A 74 0.93 2.03 -9.19
N VAL A 75 0.08 1.99 -8.17
CA VAL A 75 0.51 1.68 -6.79
C VAL A 75 1.10 0.28 -6.75
N ARG A 76 2.36 0.19 -6.34
CA ARG A 76 3.03 -1.10 -6.13
C ARG A 76 2.61 -1.71 -4.79
N PRO A 77 2.60 -3.04 -4.67
CA PRO A 77 2.30 -3.68 -3.41
C PRO A 77 3.38 -3.33 -2.38
N TYR A 78 2.99 -3.13 -1.14
CA TYR A 78 3.91 -2.69 -0.08
C TYR A 78 3.74 -3.53 1.18
N HIS A 79 4.84 -3.67 1.91
CA HIS A 79 4.88 -4.48 3.13
C HIS A 79 4.46 -3.64 4.34
N ILE A 80 3.55 -4.16 5.15
CA ILE A 80 3.11 -3.55 6.41
C ILE A 80 3.03 -4.59 7.53
N THR A 81 3.05 -4.12 8.77
CA THR A 81 2.66 -4.93 9.92
C THR A 81 1.31 -4.43 10.42
N ALA A 82 0.29 -5.26 10.36
CA ALA A 82 -1.07 -4.88 10.73
C ALA A 82 -1.87 -6.07 11.27
N GLN A 83 -2.94 -5.76 12.01
CA GLN A 83 -3.91 -6.77 12.44
C GLN A 83 -4.89 -7.03 11.30
N VAL A 84 -5.04 -8.31 10.94
CA VAL A 84 -5.96 -8.75 9.90
C VAL A 84 -7.41 -8.81 10.41
N GLN A 85 -7.57 -9.14 11.70
CA GLN A 85 -8.86 -9.22 12.38
C GLN A 85 -8.79 -8.48 13.72
N ASP A 86 -9.94 -8.01 14.22
CA ASP A 86 -10.02 -7.41 15.54
C ASP A 86 -9.49 -8.38 16.62
N ASN A 87 -8.62 -7.87 17.50
CA ASN A 87 -7.96 -8.63 18.56
C ASN A 87 -7.03 -9.77 18.08
N SER A 88 -6.62 -9.77 16.81
CA SER A 88 -5.56 -10.67 16.32
C SER A 88 -4.16 -10.14 16.65
N ILE A 89 -3.15 -11.01 16.58
CA ILE A 89 -1.74 -10.59 16.62
C ILE A 89 -1.43 -9.87 15.31
N SER A 90 -0.63 -8.81 15.35
CA SER A 90 -0.19 -8.14 14.12
C SER A 90 0.65 -9.10 13.28
N GLU A 91 0.37 -9.12 11.98
CA GLU A 91 1.06 -9.96 11.00
C GLU A 91 1.80 -9.08 10.00
N PHE A 92 2.89 -9.61 9.45
CA PHE A 92 3.61 -9.02 8.34
C PHE A 92 2.91 -9.38 7.02
N LEU A 93 2.42 -8.37 6.32
CA LEU A 93 1.57 -8.52 5.14
C LEU A 93 2.21 -7.82 3.95
N LEU A 94 2.06 -8.40 2.76
CA LEU A 94 2.24 -7.71 1.49
C LEU A 94 0.87 -7.28 0.98
N LEU A 95 0.62 -5.98 0.89
CA LEU A 95 -0.71 -5.41 0.69
C LEU A 95 -0.81 -4.64 -0.62
N GLN A 96 -1.93 -4.80 -1.33
CA GLN A 96 -2.28 -4.09 -2.55
C GLN A 96 -3.68 -3.47 -2.43
N PRO A 97 -3.82 -2.13 -2.47
CA PRO A 97 -5.12 -1.48 -2.64
C PRO A 97 -5.69 -1.69 -4.03
N LEU A 98 -7.02 -1.79 -4.08
CA LEU A 98 -7.79 -1.99 -5.31
C LEU A 98 -8.97 -1.02 -5.34
N THR A 99 -9.24 -0.51 -6.54
CA THR A 99 -10.41 0.31 -6.84
C THR A 99 -11.24 -0.36 -7.93
N PRO A 100 -12.54 -0.06 -8.05
CA PRO A 100 -13.29 -0.44 -9.24
C PRO A 100 -12.71 0.23 -10.49
N LEU A 101 -12.87 -0.40 -11.64
CA LEU A 101 -12.47 0.16 -12.93
C LEU A 101 -13.10 1.55 -13.12
N ALA A 102 -12.27 2.54 -13.47
CA ALA A 102 -12.68 3.94 -13.70
C ALA A 102 -13.34 4.66 -12.50
N ARG A 103 -13.25 4.13 -11.28
CA ARG A 103 -13.67 4.82 -10.05
C ARG A 103 -12.49 4.91 -9.09
N PRO A 104 -12.17 6.10 -8.54
CA PRO A 104 -10.97 6.25 -7.74
C PRO A 104 -11.14 5.82 -6.28
N ASN A 105 -12.38 5.55 -5.81
CA ASN A 105 -12.62 5.11 -4.44
C ASN A 105 -12.13 3.67 -4.20
N LEU A 106 -11.53 3.39 -3.04
CA LEU A 106 -11.15 2.03 -2.67
C LEU A 106 -12.37 1.13 -2.54
N THR A 107 -12.22 -0.12 -2.99
CA THR A 107 -13.23 -1.16 -2.83
C THR A 107 -12.71 -2.37 -2.06
N ALA A 108 -11.40 -2.63 -2.12
CA ALA A 108 -10.81 -3.74 -1.41
C ALA A 108 -9.31 -3.56 -1.17
N TRP A 109 -8.77 -4.37 -0.27
CA TRP A 109 -7.38 -4.79 -0.27
C TRP A 109 -7.26 -6.25 -0.64
N LEU A 110 -6.20 -6.55 -1.37
CA LEU A 110 -5.64 -7.89 -1.37
C LEU A 110 -4.38 -7.88 -0.50
N ALA A 111 -4.23 -8.89 0.36
CA ALA A 111 -3.05 -9.06 1.20
C ALA A 111 -2.50 -10.49 1.05
N ALA A 112 -1.18 -10.63 0.97
CA ALA A 112 -0.51 -11.92 1.15
C ALA A 112 0.16 -11.95 2.52
N ARG A 113 -0.06 -13.03 3.27
CA ARG A 113 0.47 -13.21 4.63
C ARG A 113 1.91 -13.74 4.55
N ASN A 114 2.81 -13.17 5.34
CA ASN A 114 4.23 -13.58 5.35
C ASN A 114 4.60 -14.46 6.56
N ASP A 115 3.72 -14.57 7.55
CA ASP A 115 4.08 -15.15 8.85
C ASP A 115 3.59 -16.59 9.04
N GLY A 116 4.46 -17.39 9.65
CA GLY A 116 4.12 -18.69 10.24
C GLY A 116 3.51 -19.69 9.26
N GLU A 117 2.46 -20.37 9.71
CA GLU A 117 1.74 -21.39 8.93
C GLU A 117 0.92 -20.78 7.78
N HIS A 118 0.71 -19.47 7.82
CA HIS A 118 -0.11 -18.73 6.86
C HIS A 118 0.70 -18.13 5.71
N TYR A 119 2.01 -18.37 5.68
CA TYR A 119 2.88 -17.87 4.62
C TYR A 119 2.33 -18.19 3.22
N GLY A 120 2.11 -17.14 2.42
CA GLY A 120 1.61 -17.24 1.05
C GLY A 120 0.08 -17.35 0.92
N GLU A 121 -0.67 -17.39 2.03
CA GLU A 121 -2.12 -17.28 1.99
C GLU A 121 -2.54 -15.89 1.53
N LEU A 122 -3.52 -15.85 0.63
CA LEU A 122 -4.15 -14.62 0.17
C LEU A 122 -5.38 -14.31 1.01
N LEU A 123 -5.54 -13.03 1.33
CA LEU A 123 -6.70 -12.48 2.00
C LEU A 123 -7.25 -11.32 1.20
N GLN A 124 -8.53 -11.39 0.87
CA GLN A 124 -9.28 -10.27 0.35
C GLN A 124 -10.03 -9.59 1.51
N ILE A 125 -9.89 -8.28 1.63
CA ILE A 125 -10.63 -7.46 2.60
C ILE A 125 -11.47 -6.48 1.79
N ASP A 126 -12.78 -6.69 1.76
CA ASP A 126 -13.71 -5.79 1.08
C ASP A 126 -14.05 -4.59 1.97
N PHE A 127 -14.05 -3.41 1.37
CA PHE A 127 -14.52 -2.21 2.06
C PHE A 127 -16.05 -2.08 2.02
N PRO A 128 -16.64 -1.46 3.05
CA PRO A 128 -18.06 -1.13 3.07
C PRO A 128 -18.51 -0.37 1.82
N LYS A 129 -19.69 -0.72 1.29
CA LYS A 129 -20.29 -0.06 0.10
C LYS A 129 -21.18 1.14 0.47
N ASP A 130 -21.46 1.33 1.75
CA ASP A 130 -22.38 2.36 2.27
C ASP A 130 -21.75 3.75 2.36
N TYR A 131 -20.42 3.85 2.39
CA TYR A 131 -19.71 5.12 2.30
C TYR A 131 -18.45 5.02 1.43
N PRO A 132 -18.11 6.08 0.67
CA PRO A 132 -16.94 6.07 -0.19
C PRO A 132 -15.65 6.14 0.64
N ILE A 133 -14.75 5.18 0.41
CA ILE A 133 -13.37 5.22 0.90
C ILE A 133 -12.50 5.87 -0.16
N LEU A 134 -11.72 6.89 0.20
CA LEU A 134 -10.84 7.56 -0.76
C LEU A 134 -9.71 6.65 -1.24
N GLY A 135 -9.44 6.64 -2.54
CA GLY A 135 -8.25 6.01 -3.08
C GLY A 135 -6.99 6.85 -2.96
N PRO A 136 -5.82 6.24 -3.22
CA PRO A 136 -4.53 6.92 -3.21
C PRO A 136 -4.52 8.22 -4.03
N GLU A 137 -5.02 8.17 -5.27
CA GLU A 137 -5.11 9.35 -6.16
C GLU A 137 -5.90 10.51 -5.53
N GLN A 138 -7.02 10.22 -4.85
CA GLN A 138 -7.85 11.24 -4.23
C GLN A 138 -7.15 11.86 -3.02
N VAL A 139 -6.56 11.03 -2.16
CA VAL A 139 -5.82 11.54 -0.98
C VAL A 139 -4.61 12.35 -1.42
N GLN A 140 -3.90 11.91 -2.46
CA GLN A 140 -2.79 12.64 -3.03
C GLN A 140 -3.20 14.02 -3.53
N ALA A 141 -4.35 14.10 -4.22
CA ALA A 141 -4.90 15.37 -4.67
C ALA A 141 -5.25 16.30 -3.49
N LEU A 142 -5.79 15.76 -2.39
CA LEU A 142 -6.07 16.54 -1.19
C LEU A 142 -4.77 17.04 -0.52
N ILE A 143 -3.72 16.23 -0.47
CA ILE A 143 -2.39 16.61 0.05
C ILE A 143 -1.83 17.79 -0.76
N ASN A 144 -1.89 17.70 -2.09
CA ASN A 144 -1.42 18.75 -3.00
C ASN A 144 -2.31 20.01 -3.02
N GLN A 145 -3.52 19.94 -2.46
CA GLN A 145 -4.42 21.07 -2.31
C GLN A 145 -4.31 21.74 -0.93
N ASP A 146 -3.68 21.08 0.05
CA ASP A 146 -3.47 21.66 1.38
C ASP A 146 -2.57 22.91 1.29
N PRO A 147 -3.04 24.10 1.71
CA PRO A 147 -2.29 25.34 1.53
C PRO A 147 -0.94 25.36 2.26
N GLU A 148 -0.84 24.71 3.42
CA GLU A 148 0.41 24.70 4.20
C GLU A 148 1.43 23.76 3.56
N ILE A 149 0.99 22.59 3.10
CA ILE A 149 1.84 21.64 2.38
C ILE A 149 2.32 22.23 1.06
N SER A 150 1.41 22.74 0.23
CA SER A 150 1.74 23.28 -1.10
C SER A 150 2.65 24.50 -1.03
N LYS A 151 2.54 25.30 0.03
CA LYS A 151 3.49 26.40 0.32
C LYS A 151 4.88 25.86 0.61
N VAL A 152 5.00 24.83 1.45
CA VAL A 152 6.30 24.22 1.80
C VAL A 152 6.94 23.55 0.58
N PHE A 153 6.17 22.76 -0.18
CA PHE A 153 6.68 22.10 -1.40
C PHE A 153 7.15 23.13 -2.43
N GLY A 154 6.34 24.15 -2.69
CA GLY A 154 6.69 25.22 -3.60
C GLY A 154 7.89 26.06 -3.16
N LEU A 155 8.26 26.08 -1.87
CA LEU A 155 9.49 26.71 -1.39
C LEU A 155 10.72 25.82 -1.62
N TRP A 156 10.60 24.51 -1.39
CA TRP A 156 11.69 23.56 -1.59
C TRP A 156 12.07 23.40 -3.07
N ASP A 157 11.10 23.45 -3.98
CA ASP A 157 11.36 23.35 -5.43
C ASP A 157 12.02 24.58 -6.06
N ARG A 158 12.26 25.67 -5.30
CA ARG A 158 12.87 26.91 -5.82
C ARG A 158 14.38 27.01 -5.59
N GLY A 159 14.96 26.17 -4.74
CA GLY A 159 16.32 26.35 -4.19
C GLY A 159 17.42 25.50 -4.84
N GLY A 160 17.18 24.88 -5.99
CA GLY A 160 18.06 23.82 -6.51
C GLY A 160 17.88 22.49 -5.76
N SER A 161 16.78 22.35 -5.04
CA SER A 161 16.25 21.10 -4.50
C SER A 161 14.99 20.71 -5.28
N GLN A 162 14.65 19.43 -5.19
CA GLN A 162 13.43 18.86 -5.75
C GLN A 162 12.72 18.09 -4.64
N VAL A 163 11.43 18.35 -4.48
CA VAL A 163 10.53 17.54 -3.66
C VAL A 163 10.27 16.22 -4.37
N VAL A 164 10.45 15.13 -3.64
CA VAL A 164 10.16 13.78 -4.11
C VAL A 164 9.09 13.21 -3.18
N GLN A 165 7.89 13.07 -3.73
CA GLN A 165 6.78 12.39 -3.09
C GLN A 165 7.02 10.88 -3.17
N GLY A 166 7.01 10.22 -2.01
CA GLY A 166 7.17 8.78 -1.91
C GLY A 166 5.87 8.03 -2.15
N ASN A 167 5.91 6.72 -1.92
CA ASN A 167 4.73 5.87 -2.07
C ASN A 167 3.69 6.18 -0.98
N LEU A 168 2.42 6.34 -1.37
CA LEU A 168 1.34 6.59 -0.43
C LEU A 168 0.84 5.26 0.14
N LEU A 169 1.10 5.06 1.43
CA LEU A 169 0.68 3.85 2.14
C LEU A 169 -0.75 4.03 2.66
N VAL A 170 -1.67 3.15 2.26
CA VAL A 170 -2.98 3.01 2.90
C VAL A 170 -2.85 1.96 4.00
N VAL A 171 -2.93 2.38 5.26
CA VAL A 171 -2.65 1.54 6.43
C VAL A 171 -3.94 1.30 7.25
N PRO A 172 -4.32 0.05 7.51
CA PRO A 172 -5.41 -0.26 8.43
C PRO A 172 -5.02 0.01 9.88
N ILE A 173 -5.90 0.68 10.61
CA ILE A 173 -5.80 0.84 12.06
C ILE A 173 -7.19 0.59 12.67
N GLY A 174 -7.39 -0.60 13.25
CA GLY A 174 -8.71 -1.04 13.71
C GLY A 174 -9.74 -0.95 12.57
N ASN A 175 -10.83 -0.23 12.82
CA ASN A 175 -11.91 -0.03 11.84
C ASN A 175 -11.76 1.24 10.99
N SER A 176 -10.53 1.75 10.83
CA SER A 176 -10.25 2.99 10.12
C SER A 176 -8.99 2.90 9.28
N LEU A 177 -8.84 3.85 8.37
CA LEU A 177 -7.69 3.95 7.47
C LEU A 177 -6.87 5.18 7.80
N VAL A 178 -5.55 5.02 7.75
CA VAL A 178 -4.60 6.12 7.80
C VAL A 178 -3.74 6.05 6.54
N TYR A 179 -3.65 7.18 5.85
CA TYR A 179 -2.81 7.35 4.68
C TYR A 179 -1.49 7.99 5.12
N VAL A 180 -0.36 7.41 4.74
CA VAL A 180 0.97 7.89 5.13
C VAL A 180 1.82 8.07 3.88
N GLU A 181 2.29 9.30 3.64
CA GLU A 181 3.16 9.65 2.53
C GLU A 181 4.50 10.19 3.04
N PRO A 182 5.63 9.51 2.79
CA PRO A 182 6.93 10.07 3.06
C PRO A 182 7.30 11.09 1.98
N VAL A 183 7.84 12.24 2.40
CA VAL A 183 8.31 13.30 1.51
C VAL A 183 9.81 13.46 1.65
N TYR A 184 10.51 13.32 0.54
CA TYR A 184 11.96 13.43 0.46
C TYR A 184 12.39 14.71 -0.24
N LEU A 185 13.61 15.15 0.05
CA LEU A 185 14.29 16.19 -0.70
C LEU A 185 15.55 15.63 -1.33
N ARG A 186 15.78 15.99 -2.60
CA ARG A 186 17.06 15.73 -3.29
C ARG A 186 17.56 17.01 -3.96
N ALA A 187 18.85 17.10 -4.23
CA ALA A 187 19.39 18.20 -5.04
C ALA A 187 19.03 18.00 -6.53
N SER A 188 18.70 19.08 -7.24
CA SER A 188 18.25 19.01 -8.64
C SER A 188 19.34 18.51 -9.61
N LYS A 189 20.62 18.57 -9.21
CA LYS A 189 21.77 18.08 -10.00
C LYS A 189 22.22 16.68 -9.59
N GLY A 190 21.33 15.90 -8.99
CA GLY A 190 21.61 14.57 -8.46
C GLY A 190 21.95 14.60 -6.97
N GLY A 191 21.78 13.45 -6.33
CA GLY A 191 21.91 13.27 -4.88
C GLY A 191 20.92 12.24 -4.38
N LEU A 192 21.25 11.57 -3.27
CA LEU A 192 20.34 10.63 -2.63
C LEU A 192 19.18 11.41 -1.98
N PRO A 193 17.91 11.03 -2.25
CA PRO A 193 16.77 11.61 -1.56
C PRO A 193 16.87 11.39 -0.04
N ALA A 194 16.64 12.45 0.73
CA ALA A 194 16.62 12.43 2.19
C ALA A 194 15.21 12.65 2.72
N LEU A 195 14.73 11.77 3.60
CA LEU A 195 13.42 11.90 4.22
C LEU A 195 13.38 13.21 5.02
N THR A 196 12.43 14.07 4.69
CA THR A 196 12.32 15.41 5.27
C THR A 196 11.01 15.60 6.02
N ARG A 197 9.90 15.06 5.51
CA ARG A 197 8.59 15.09 6.17
C ARG A 197 7.83 13.79 5.99
N ILE A 198 6.81 13.64 6.82
CA ILE A 198 5.80 12.60 6.70
C ILE A 198 4.45 13.31 6.73
N VAL A 199 3.66 13.09 5.67
CA VAL A 199 2.27 13.53 5.57
C VAL A 199 1.38 12.39 6.02
N VAL A 200 0.39 12.69 6.87
CA VAL A 200 -0.59 11.72 7.35
C VAL A 200 -2.00 12.28 7.19
N SER A 201 -2.91 11.42 6.73
CA SER A 201 -4.33 11.74 6.53
C SER A 201 -5.23 10.63 7.05
N ASP A 202 -6.41 10.97 7.55
CA ASP A 202 -7.52 10.05 7.84
C ASP A 202 -8.60 10.05 6.72
N GLY A 203 -8.28 10.69 5.59
CA GLY A 203 -9.21 10.92 4.48
C GLY A 203 -10.08 12.19 4.61
N LYS A 204 -10.01 12.89 5.75
CA LYS A 204 -10.74 14.14 5.99
C LYS A 204 -9.80 15.29 6.36
N SER A 205 -8.91 15.02 7.32
CA SER A 205 -7.90 15.93 7.83
C SER A 205 -6.52 15.50 7.34
N ILE A 206 -5.63 16.48 7.15
CA ILE A 206 -4.25 16.24 6.72
C ILE A 206 -3.30 16.94 7.69
N SER A 207 -2.16 16.31 7.96
CA SER A 207 -1.07 16.85 8.75
C SER A 207 0.28 16.51 8.13
N MET A 208 1.29 17.33 8.37
CA MET A 208 2.66 17.10 7.89
C MET A 208 3.64 17.47 8.99
N ALA A 209 4.55 16.56 9.33
CA ALA A 209 5.57 16.79 10.35
C ALA A 209 6.89 16.09 10.03
N ASP A 210 7.90 16.32 10.86
CA ASP A 210 9.25 15.75 10.71
C ASP A 210 9.29 14.25 11.02
N THR A 211 8.34 13.77 11.83
CA THR A 211 8.25 12.36 12.26
C THR A 211 6.82 11.86 12.20
N LEU A 212 6.65 10.55 12.02
CA LEU A 212 5.34 9.91 11.95
C LEU A 212 4.53 10.15 13.25
N PRO A 213 5.10 9.98 14.46
CA PRO A 213 4.36 10.29 15.69
C PRO A 213 3.89 11.75 15.76
N ALA A 214 4.75 12.70 15.36
CA ALA A 214 4.38 14.12 15.39
C ALA A 214 3.27 14.44 14.38
N ALA A 215 3.28 13.80 13.21
CA ALA A 215 2.22 13.97 12.21
C ALA A 215 0.90 13.37 12.73
N ILE A 216 0.92 12.15 13.27
CA ILE A 216 -0.26 11.51 13.88
C ILE A 216 -0.83 12.38 15.02
N ASP A 217 0.02 12.88 15.92
CA ASP A 217 -0.43 13.74 17.03
C ASP A 217 -1.11 15.02 16.53
N GLN A 218 -0.60 15.62 15.45
CA GLN A 218 -1.22 16.79 14.82
C GLN A 218 -2.54 16.43 14.14
N LEU A 219 -2.60 15.29 13.44
CA LEU A 219 -3.81 14.81 12.80
C LEU A 219 -4.92 14.58 13.82
N MET A 220 -4.62 13.89 14.92
CA MET A 220 -5.58 13.60 15.99
C MET A 220 -6.13 14.88 16.63
N LYS A 221 -5.30 15.91 16.81
CA LYS A 221 -5.75 17.22 17.29
C LYS A 221 -6.70 17.91 16.31
N LYS A 222 -6.45 17.80 15.00
CA LYS A 222 -7.34 18.34 13.96
C LYS A 222 -8.68 17.58 13.91
N ALA A 223 -8.63 16.24 13.98
CA ALA A 223 -9.82 15.39 13.94
C ALA A 223 -10.77 15.59 15.14
N GLN A 224 -10.27 16.00 16.30
CA GLN A 224 -11.11 16.35 17.46
C GLN A 224 -11.86 17.69 17.30
N LEU A 225 -11.43 18.55 16.36
CA LEU A 225 -11.99 19.88 16.14
C LEU A 225 -12.96 19.93 14.94
N SER A 226 -13.09 18.84 14.19
CA SER A 226 -13.91 18.68 12.99
C SER A 226 -15.14 17.83 13.24
#